data_AF-A0A962GK97-F1
#
_entry.id   AF-A0A962GK97-F1
#
_cell.length_a   1.000
_cell.length_b   1.000
_cell.length_c   1.000
_cell.angle_alpha   90.00
_cell.angle_beta   90.00
_cell.angle_gamma   90.00
#
_symmetry.space_group_name_H-M   'P 1'
#
loop_
_entity.id
_entity.type
_entity.pdbx_description
1 polymer ?
#
loop_
_entity_poly.entity_id
_entity_poly.type
_entity_poly.pdbx_seq_one_letter_code
_entity_poly.pdbx_strand_id
1 'polypeptide(L)' 'MINVRIDEDLETRLNRLSKETGRTKSYYVKEALSRYIEEVEGIYLAESRAEEVELGKSKTFTLEEARKILNENHNS' A
#
# COMPACT_ATOMS: atom_id res chain seq x y z
N MET A 1 3.82 -3.82 -22.29
CA MET A 1 3.42 -2.41 -22.33
C MET A 1 1.92 -2.35 -22.13
N ILE A 2 1.42 -1.56 -21.18
CA ILE A 2 -0.02 -1.38 -20.94
C ILE A 2 -0.44 -0.11 -21.68
N ASN A 3 -1.55 -0.17 -22.44
CA ASN A 3 -2.17 0.98 -23.07
C ASN A 3 -3.47 1.30 -22.33
N VAL A 4 -3.60 2.51 -21.81
CA VAL A 4 -4.75 2.96 -21.01
C VAL A 4 -5.33 4.20 -21.68
N ARG A 5 -6.64 4.22 -21.87
CA ARG A 5 -7.36 5.45 -22.22
C ARG A 5 -7.59 6.27 -20.96
N ILE A 6 -7.18 7.53 -21.01
CA ILE A 6 -7.40 8.53 -19.96
C ILE A 6 -8.19 9.69 -20.56
N ASP A 7 -8.97 10.35 -19.72
CA ASP A 7 -9.72 11.56 -20.11
C ASP A 7 -8.79 12.76 -20.33
N GLU A 8 -9.35 13.80 -20.97
CA GLU A 8 -8.62 15.02 -21.33
C GLU A 8 -8.13 15.80 -20.10
N ASP A 9 -8.90 15.79 -19.01
CA ASP A 9 -8.56 16.47 -17.76
C ASP A 9 -7.31 15.84 -17.11
N LEU A 10 -7.27 14.51 -17.03
CA LEU A 10 -6.13 13.78 -16.48
C LEU A 10 -4.90 13.92 -17.36
N GLU A 11 -5.07 13.85 -18.67
CA GLU A 11 -3.98 14.09 -19.63
C GLU A 11 -3.41 15.52 -19.48
N THR A 12 -4.26 16.52 -19.30
CA THR A 12 -3.84 17.91 -19.03
C THR A 12 -3.04 18.02 -17.73
N ARG A 13 -3.50 17.38 -16.66
CA ARG A 13 -2.79 17.35 -15.37
C ARG A 13 -1.43 16.66 -15.46
N LEU A 14 -1.35 15.52 -16.16
CA LEU A 14 -0.09 14.80 -16.39
C LEU A 14 0.89 15.61 -17.24
N ASN A 15 0.40 16.30 -18.27
CA ASN A 15 1.19 17.24 -19.07
C ASN A 15 1.81 18.35 -18.21
N ARG A 16 1.00 18.96 -17.33
CA ARG A 16 1.47 20.03 -16.43
C ARG A 16 2.56 19.53 -15.49
N LEU A 17 2.32 18.41 -14.80
CA LEU A 17 3.30 17.80 -13.88
C LEU A 17 4.60 17.44 -14.59
N SER A 18 4.50 16.92 -15.82
CA SER A 18 5.67 16.58 -16.62
C SER A 18 6.53 17.81 -16.94
N LYS A 19 5.89 18.92 -17.34
CA LYS A 19 6.59 20.19 -17.63
C LYS A 19 7.22 20.83 -16.40
N GLU A 20 6.53 20.80 -15.26
CA GLU A 20 7.00 21.43 -14.02
C GLU A 20 8.18 20.69 -13.38
N THR A 21 8.24 19.37 -13.51
CA THR A 21 9.20 18.54 -12.79
C THR A 21 10.28 17.91 -13.67
N GLY A 22 10.11 17.94 -14.99
CA GLY A 22 10.96 17.23 -15.96
C GLY A 22 10.75 15.70 -15.98
N ARG A 23 9.78 15.17 -15.24
CA ARG A 23 9.45 13.72 -15.25
C ARG A 23 8.52 13.37 -16.41
N THR A 24 8.58 12.15 -16.91
CA THR A 24 7.67 11.69 -17.97
C THR A 24 6.26 11.46 -17.41
N LYS A 25 5.23 11.52 -18.26
CA LYS A 25 3.87 11.12 -17.86
C LYS A 25 3.81 9.67 -17.39
N SER A 26 4.57 8.79 -18.05
CA SER A 26 4.66 7.37 -17.70
C SER A 26 5.21 7.14 -16.29
N TYR A 27 6.09 8.01 -15.79
CA TYR A 27 6.55 7.96 -14.41
C TYR A 27 5.39 8.13 -13.43
N TYR A 28 4.57 9.17 -13.62
CA TYR A 28 3.41 9.43 -12.76
C TYR A 28 2.35 8.34 -12.81
N VAL A 29 2.05 7.83 -14.01
CA VAL A 29 1.11 6.71 -14.16
C VAL A 29 1.63 5.48 -13.42
N LYS A 30 2.92 5.16 -13.56
CA LYS A 30 3.54 4.04 -12.84
C LYS A 30 3.47 4.22 -11.33
N GLU A 31 3.86 5.39 -10.82
CA GLU A 31 3.83 5.69 -9.39
C GLU A 31 2.42 5.61 -8.81
N ALA A 32 1.42 6.15 -9.52
CA ALA A 32 0.03 6.09 -9.08
C ALA A 32 -0.49 4.65 -9.01
N LEU A 33 -0.20 3.83 -10.04
CA LEU A 33 -0.58 2.42 -10.06
C LEU A 33 0.12 1.63 -8.96
N SER A 34 1.43 1.84 -8.76
CA SER A 34 2.18 1.16 -7.71
C SER A 34 1.62 1.46 -6.32
N ARG A 35 1.34 2.74 -6.02
CA ARG A 35 0.74 3.15 -4.74
C ARG A 35 -0.65 2.56 -4.52
N TYR A 36 -1.47 2.56 -5.56
CA TYR A 36 -2.82 1.98 -5.47
C TYR A 36 -2.79 0.48 -5.23
N ILE A 37 -1.87 -0.25 -5.91
CA ILE A 37 -1.71 -1.69 -5.69
C ILE A 37 -1.24 -1.97 -4.25
N GLU A 38 -0.25 -1.22 -3.76
CA GLU A 38 0.25 -1.37 -2.39
C GLU A 38 -0.85 -1.15 -1.34
N GLU A 39 -1.70 -0.14 -1.54
CA GLU A 39 -2.85 0.11 -0.67
C GLU A 39 -3.85 -1.05 -0.70
N VAL A 40 -4.21 -1.52 -1.89
CA VAL A 40 -5.15 -2.64 -2.09
C VAL A 40 -4.61 -3.94 -1.48
N GLU A 41 -3.33 -4.25 -1.69
CA GLU A 41 -2.67 -5.41 -1.09
C GLU A 41 -2.65 -5.31 0.44
N GLY A 42 -2.44 -4.11 0.98
CA GLY A 42 -2.52 -3.84 2.41
C GLY A 42 -3.90 -4.11 3.00
N ILE A 43 -4.97 -3.70 2.31
CA ILE A 43 -6.35 -3.98 2.71
C ILE A 43 -6.61 -5.49 2.73
N TYR A 44 -6.30 -6.20 1.65
CA TYR A 44 -6.52 -7.64 1.59
C TYR A 44 -5.72 -8.40 2.64
N LEU A 45 -4.49 -7.97 2.93
CA LEU A 45 -3.70 -8.56 4.00
C LEU A 45 -4.34 -8.33 5.39
N ALA A 46 -4.88 -7.13 5.63
CA ALA A 46 -5.56 -6.82 6.87
C ALA A 46 -6.85 -7.65 7.05
N GLU A 47 -7.66 -7.76 6.00
CA GLU A 47 -8.88 -8.59 5.99
C GLU A 47 -8.54 -10.07 6.21
N SER A 48 -7.54 -10.59 5.50
CA SER A 48 -7.08 -11.96 5.65
C SER A 48 -6.62 -12.25 7.09
N ARG A 49 -5.87 -11.33 7.71
CA ARG A 49 -5.47 -11.46 9.12
C ARG A 49 -6.65 -11.40 10.08
N ALA A 50 -7.64 -10.55 9.83
CA ALA A 50 -8.84 -10.49 10.65
C ALA A 50 -9.62 -11.81 10.59
N GLU A 51 -9.79 -12.37 9.39
CA GLU A 51 -10.43 -13.68 9.20
C GLU A 51 -9.68 -14.79 9.94
N GLU A 52 -8.35 -14.84 9.85
CA GLU A 52 -7.56 -15.85 10.57
C GLU A 52 -7.72 -15.75 12.10
N VAL A 53 -7.84 -14.53 12.64
CA VAL A 53 -8.12 -14.32 14.07
C VAL A 53 -9.52 -14.81 14.43
N GLU A 54 -10.54 -14.46 13.64
CA GLU A 54 -11.92 -14.91 13.86
C GLU A 54 -12.06 -16.44 13.79
N LEU A 55 -11.34 -17.08 12.86
CA LEU A 55 -11.30 -18.54 12.72
C LEU A 55 -10.41 -19.23 13.77
N GLY A 56 -9.78 -18.48 14.68
CA GLY A 56 -8.87 -19.01 15.70
C GLY A 56 -7.58 -19.63 15.13
N LYS A 57 -7.25 -19.30 13.87
CA LYS A 57 -6.05 -19.79 13.17
C LYS A 57 -4.82 -18.92 13.41
N SER A 58 -5.02 -17.71 13.94
CA SER A 58 -3.93 -16.79 14.30
C SER A 58 -3.77 -16.71 15.82
N LYS A 59 -2.50 -16.68 16.28
CA LYS A 59 -2.18 -16.55 17.70
C LYS A 59 -2.37 -15.09 18.12
N THR A 60 -3.28 -14.86 19.05
CA THR A 60 -3.50 -13.54 19.66
C THR A 60 -2.77 -13.44 20.99
N PHE A 61 -2.45 -12.21 21.39
CA PHE A 61 -1.79 -11.91 22.64
C PHE A 61 -2.55 -10.78 23.32
N THR A 62 -2.63 -10.83 24.64
CA THR A 62 -3.06 -9.69 25.44
C THR A 62 -2.05 -8.55 25.33
N LEU A 63 -2.47 -7.33 25.68
CA LEU A 63 -1.58 -6.17 25.69
C LEU A 63 -0.35 -6.36 26.59
N GLU A 64 -0.52 -7.05 27.72
CA GLU A 64 0.57 -7.34 28.66
C GLU A 64 1.59 -8.33 28.06
N GLU A 65 1.10 -9.42 27.47
CA GLU A 65 1.94 -10.41 26.78
C GLU A 65 2.70 -9.79 25.60
N ALA A 66 2.03 -8.96 24.79
CA ALA A 66 2.65 -8.29 23.65
C ALA A 66 3.76 -7.34 24.09
N ARG A 67 3.55 -6.55 25.17
CA ARG A 67 4.57 -5.66 25.73
C ARG A 67 5.79 -6.44 26.22
N LYS A 68 5.58 -7.58 26.87
CA LYS A 68 6.67 -8.43 27.34
C LYS A 68 7.51 -8.95 26.16
N ILE A 69 6.87 -9.49 25.14
CA ILE A 69 7.54 -10.02 23.93
C ILE A 69 8.36 -8.93 23.22
N LEU A 70 7.80 -7.73 23.03
CA LEU A 70 8.50 -6.64 22.36
C LEU A 70 9.71 -6.14 23.17
N ASN A 71 9.59 -6.05 24.49
CA ASN A 71 10.69 -5.65 25.36
C ASN A 71 11.81 -6.69 25.44
N GLU A 72 11.49 -7.98 25.35
CA GLU A 72 12.47 -9.07 25.32
C GLU A 72 13.27 -9.09 24.02
N ASN A 73 12.63 -8.82 22.87
CA ASN A 73 13.29 -8.78 21.56
C ASN A 73 14.23 -7.57 21.36
N HIS A 74 14.04 -6.48 22.11
CA HIS A 74 14.92 -5.30 22.03
C HIS A 74 16.19 -5.41 22.89
N ASN A 75 16.30 -6.44 23.74
CA ASN A 75 17.44 -6.68 24.63
C ASN A 75 18.34 -7.85 24.18
N SER A 76 18.21 -8.31 22.92
CA SER A 76 19.07 -9.34 22.30
C SER A 76 19.88 -8.79 21.14
#